data_AF-A0A2D6AXN1-F1
#
_entry.id   AF-A0A2D6AXN1-F1
#
_cell.length_a   1.000
_cell.length_b   1.000
_cell.length_c   1.000
_cell.angle_alpha   90.00
_cell.angle_beta   90.00
_cell.angle_gamma   90.00
#
_symmetry.space_group_name_H-M   'P 1'
#
loop_
_entity.id
_entity.type
_entity.pdbx_description
1 polymer ?
#
loop_
_entity_poly.entity_id
_entity_poly.type
_entity_poly.pdbx_seq_one_letter_code
_entity_poly.pdbx_strand_id
1 'polypeptide(L)'
;MSNSLYYGEIAAKLSAHLFQNPDQVVQLDLIMNEEEKGDTVWSICADAARVFDSLEDLSGEHFIDWHKALELYADEMLDFIMQGNIPNILDLMTMAVRCIQSACELTCH
;
A
#
# COMPACT_ATOMS: atom_id res chain seq x y z
N MET A 1 15.91 8.10 -15.91
CA MET A 1 14.61 8.72 -15.57
C MET A 1 14.44 8.49 -14.10
N SER A 2 14.07 9.52 -13.32
CA SER A 2 13.86 9.35 -11.88
C SER A 2 12.78 8.29 -11.67
N ASN A 3 13.14 7.12 -11.15
CA ASN A 3 12.21 6.07 -10.70
C ASN A 3 11.48 6.50 -9.42
N SER A 4 11.14 7.78 -9.33
CA SER A 4 10.52 8.35 -8.14
C SER A 4 9.02 8.39 -8.34
N LEU A 5 8.29 7.86 -7.37
CA LEU A 5 6.83 7.86 -7.37
C LEU A 5 6.36 9.10 -6.63
N TYR A 6 5.37 9.79 -7.19
CA TYR A 6 4.73 10.89 -6.48
C TYR A 6 3.61 10.35 -5.60
N TYR A 7 3.42 10.89 -4.39
CA TYR A 7 2.27 10.62 -3.52
C TYR A 7 0.93 10.39 -4.26
N GLY A 8 0.58 11.25 -5.22
CA GLY A 8 -0.66 11.13 -5.98
C GLY A 8 -0.73 9.88 -6.87
N GLU A 9 0.40 9.46 -7.45
CA GLU A 9 0.53 8.22 -8.22
C GLU A 9 0.44 7.00 -7.31
N ILE A 10 1.08 7.06 -6.13
CA ILE A 10 1.04 6.01 -5.12
C ILE A 10 -0.40 5.78 -4.66
N ALA A 11 -1.09 6.84 -4.23
CA ALA A 11 -2.48 6.78 -3.78
C ALA A 11 -3.42 6.25 -4.87
N ALA A 12 -3.21 6.69 -6.12
CA ALA A 12 -4.01 6.22 -7.26
C ALA A 12 -3.76 4.73 -7.55
N LYS A 13 -2.52 4.26 -7.50
CA LYS A 13 -2.17 2.85 -7.76
C LYS A 13 -2.72 1.93 -6.66
N LEU A 14 -2.57 2.30 -5.39
CA LEU A 14 -3.16 1.58 -4.27
C LEU A 14 -4.68 1.48 -4.42
N SER A 15 -5.34 2.61 -4.65
CA SER A 15 -6.78 2.64 -4.84
C SER A 15 -7.21 1.79 -6.03
N ALA A 16 -6.59 1.97 -7.20
CA ALA A 16 -6.94 1.20 -8.39
C ALA A 16 -6.81 -0.30 -8.17
N HIS A 17 -5.82 -0.73 -7.39
CA HIS A 17 -5.62 -2.13 -7.05
C HIS A 17 -6.72 -2.66 -6.12
N LEU A 18 -7.03 -1.95 -5.03
CA LEU A 18 -8.08 -2.36 -4.09
C LEU A 18 -9.49 -2.36 -4.72
N PHE A 19 -9.75 -1.49 -5.69
CA PHE A 19 -11.04 -1.37 -6.38
C PHE A 19 -11.10 -2.13 -7.72
N GLN A 20 -10.10 -2.96 -8.03
CA GLN A 20 -10.02 -3.63 -9.32
C GLN A 20 -11.13 -4.68 -9.54
N ASN A 21 -11.54 -5.37 -8.48
CA ASN A 21 -12.57 -6.42 -8.54
C ASN A 21 -13.86 -5.98 -7.83
N PRO A 22 -15.00 -5.87 -8.54
CA PRO A 22 -16.29 -5.48 -7.95
C PRO A 22 -16.71 -6.32 -6.74
N ASP A 23 -16.42 -7.63 -6.73
CA ASP A 23 -16.77 -8.51 -5.61
C ASP A 23 -15.93 -8.18 -4.36
N GLN A 24 -14.66 -7.82 -4.55
CA GLN A 24 -13.78 -7.38 -3.46
C GLN A 24 -14.23 -6.03 -2.91
N VAL A 25 -14.73 -5.12 -3.75
CA VAL A 25 -15.26 -3.82 -3.31
C VAL A 25 -16.43 -3.99 -2.34
N VAL A 26 -17.34 -4.93 -2.62
CA VAL A 26 -18.46 -5.23 -1.71
C VAL A 26 -17.97 -5.79 -0.38
N GLN A 27 -16.97 -6.68 -0.41
CA GLN A 27 -16.38 -7.22 0.82
C GLN A 27 -15.63 -6.15 1.62
N LEU A 28 -14.87 -5.28 0.95
CA LEU A 28 -14.20 -4.13 1.56
C LEU A 28 -15.21 -3.23 2.28
N ASP A 29 -16.32 -2.90 1.62
CA ASP A 29 -17.35 -2.04 2.20
C ASP A 29 -18.00 -2.69 3.45
N LEU A 30 -18.23 -4.01 3.43
CA LEU A 30 -18.73 -4.73 4.60
C LEU A 30 -17.75 -4.66 5.78
N ILE A 31 -16.46 -4.93 5.54
CA ILE A 31 -15.42 -4.93 6.57
C ILE A 31 -15.26 -3.53 7.18
N MET A 32 -15.30 -2.48 6.35
CA MET A 32 -15.13 -1.10 6.81
C MET A 32 -16.34 -0.58 7.58
N ASN A 33 -17.55 -1.01 7.22
CA ASN A 33 -18.77 -0.59 7.90
C ASN A 33 -19.02 -1.33 9.22
N GLU A 34 -18.40 -2.50 9.45
CA GLU A 34 -18.56 -3.26 10.70
C GLU A 34 -17.88 -2.60 11.91
N GLU A 35 -16.81 -1.82 11.71
CA GLU A 35 -16.02 -1.31 12.84
C GLU A 35 -16.43 0.08 13.37
N GLU A 36 -17.41 0.79 12.80
CA GLU A 36 -17.80 2.18 13.19
C GLU A 36 -16.61 3.18 13.34
N LYS A 37 -15.41 2.85 12.82
CA LYS A 37 -14.19 3.63 13.05
C LYS A 37 -14.08 4.90 12.20
N GLY A 38 -14.97 5.09 11.24
CA GLY A 38 -15.00 6.27 10.37
C GLY A 38 -13.88 6.33 9.32
N ASP A 39 -12.94 5.38 9.35
CA ASP A 39 -11.96 5.18 8.29
C ASP A 39 -12.62 4.52 7.09
N THR A 40 -12.26 5.02 5.90
CA THR A 40 -12.71 4.48 4.63
C THR A 40 -11.51 3.87 3.92
N VAL A 41 -11.75 2.97 2.97
CA VAL A 41 -10.67 2.45 2.10
C VAL A 41 -9.84 3.59 1.48
N TRP A 42 -10.49 4.71 1.16
CA TRP A 42 -9.83 5.91 0.62
C TRP A 42 -8.89 6.59 1.63
N SER A 43 -9.28 6.69 2.91
CA SER A 43 -8.40 7.25 3.94
C SER A 43 -7.21 6.33 4.21
N ILE A 44 -7.44 5.02 4.23
CA ILE A 44 -6.37 4.01 4.35
C ILE A 44 -5.40 4.11 3.18
N CYS A 45 -5.89 4.24 1.94
CA CYS A 45 -5.02 4.41 0.77
C CYS A 45 -4.21 5.71 0.83
N ALA A 46 -4.79 6.80 1.34
CA ALA A 46 -4.09 8.07 1.53
C ALA A 46 -2.98 7.95 2.59
N ASP A 47 -3.27 7.33 3.73
CA ASP A 47 -2.28 7.11 4.79
C ASP A 47 -1.16 6.16 4.34
N ALA A 48 -1.52 5.09 3.64
CA ALA A 48 -0.57 4.15 3.07
C ALA A 48 0.34 4.82 2.04
N ALA A 49 -0.23 5.66 1.17
CA ALA A 49 0.53 6.42 0.19
C ALA A 49 1.51 7.38 0.87
N ARG A 50 1.08 8.06 1.95
CA ARG A 50 1.94 8.96 2.72
C ARG A 50 3.11 8.24 3.37
N VAL A 51 2.86 7.05 3.93
CA VAL A 51 3.91 6.20 4.51
C VAL A 51 4.92 5.80 3.44
N PHE A 52 4.45 5.32 2.30
CA PHE A 52 5.33 4.83 1.22
C PHE A 52 6.16 5.97 0.62
N ASP A 53 5.54 7.11 0.30
CA ASP A 53 6.18 8.34 -0.18
C ASP A 53 7.28 8.81 0.80
N SER A 54 7.00 8.80 2.11
CA SER A 54 7.98 9.16 3.13
C SER A 54 9.17 8.19 3.19
N LEU A 55 8.93 6.89 2.97
CA LEU A 55 9.99 5.87 2.98
C LEU A 55 10.87 5.96 1.72
N GLU A 56 10.27 6.25 0.56
CA GLU A 56 11.00 6.54 -0.67
C GLU A 56 11.95 7.73 -0.50
N ASP A 57 11.40 8.84 0.01
CA ASP A 57 12.16 10.07 0.27
C ASP A 57 13.32 9.84 1.26
N LEU A 58 13.10 9.05 2.32
CA LEU A 58 14.11 8.77 3.35
C LEU A 58 15.20 7.80 2.89
N SER A 59 14.87 6.86 2.00
CA SER A 59 15.81 5.85 1.54
C SER A 59 16.93 6.47 0.71
N GLY A 60 16.59 7.37 -0.23
CA GLY A 60 17.57 7.99 -1.12
C GLY A 60 18.33 6.99 -2.01
N GLU A 61 17.92 5.72 -2.06
CA GLU A 61 18.59 4.66 -2.80
C GLU A 61 18.07 4.56 -4.24
N HIS A 62 19.00 4.54 -5.20
CA HIS A 62 18.67 4.43 -6.63
C HIS A 62 18.49 2.98 -7.13
N PHE A 63 18.69 1.98 -6.27
CA PHE A 63 18.65 0.56 -6.64
C PHE A 63 17.32 -0.11 -6.33
N ILE A 64 16.44 0.56 -5.59
CA ILE A 64 15.13 0.03 -5.23
C ILE A 64 14.19 0.18 -6.43
N ASP A 65 13.55 -0.92 -6.82
CA ASP A 65 12.42 -0.85 -7.75
C ASP A 65 11.16 -0.44 -6.97
N TRP A 66 10.96 0.87 -6.84
CA TRP A 66 9.83 1.47 -6.12
C TRP A 66 8.48 1.07 -6.71
N HIS A 67 8.38 0.90 -8.03
CA HIS A 67 7.14 0.46 -8.66
C HIS A 67 6.80 -0.98 -8.26
N LYS A 68 7.81 -1.86 -8.19
CA LYS A 68 7.62 -3.25 -7.75
C LYS A 68 7.31 -3.34 -6.26
N ALA A 69 8.02 -2.58 -5.43
CA ALA A 69 7.74 -2.50 -4.00
C ALA A 69 6.31 -2.01 -3.74
N LEU A 70 5.82 -1.04 -4.51
CA LEU A 70 4.45 -0.54 -4.40
C LEU A 70 3.40 -1.59 -4.82
N GLU A 71 3.69 -2.44 -5.80
CA GLU A 71 2.79 -3.55 -6.17
C GLU A 71 2.67 -4.56 -5.04
N LEU A 72 3.81 -5.00 -4.48
CA LEU A 72 3.82 -5.92 -3.35
C LEU A 72 3.09 -5.33 -2.14
N TYR A 73 3.22 -4.02 -1.94
CA TYR A 73 2.55 -3.32 -0.85
C TYR A 73 1.03 -3.25 -1.06
N ALA A 74 0.58 -3.02 -2.30
CA ALA A 74 -0.84 -3.04 -2.63
C ALA A 74 -1.46 -4.43 -2.40
N ASP A 75 -0.75 -5.50 -2.80
CA ASP A 75 -1.17 -6.89 -2.59
C ASP A 75 -1.28 -7.20 -1.08
N GLU A 76 -0.24 -6.87 -0.29
CA GLU A 76 -0.20 -7.14 1.15
C GLU A 76 -1.28 -6.37 1.92
N MET A 77 -1.54 -5.11 1.54
CA MET A 77 -2.64 -4.32 2.09
C MET A 77 -4.00 -4.96 1.83
N LEU A 78 -4.25 -5.39 0.59
CA LEU A 78 -5.52 -6.02 0.22
C LEU A 78 -5.73 -7.30 1.03
N ASP A 79 -4.71 -8.17 1.11
CA ASP A 79 -4.78 -9.41 1.89
C ASP A 79 -5.03 -9.15 3.37
N PHE A 80 -4.38 -8.14 3.95
CA PHE A 80 -4.56 -7.76 5.35
C PHE A 80 -6.01 -7.32 5.63
N ILE A 81 -6.58 -6.50 4.73
CA ILE A 81 -7.96 -6.03 4.85
C ILE A 81 -8.95 -7.16 4.62
N MET A 82 -8.72 -8.04 3.63
CA MET A 82 -9.59 -9.18 3.35
C MET A 82 -9.66 -10.21 4.49
N GLN A 83 -8.69 -10.19 5.40
CA GLN A 83 -8.74 -10.97 6.65
C GLN A 83 -9.63 -10.33 7.74
N GLY A 84 -10.25 -9.18 7.45
CA GLY A 84 -11.10 -8.43 8.38
C GLY A 84 -10.36 -7.45 9.26
N ASN A 85 -9.09 -7.13 8.94
CA ASN A 85 -8.29 -6.19 9.74
C ASN A 85 -8.28 -4.80 9.10
N ILE A 86 -8.43 -3.76 9.92
CA ILE A 86 -8.20 -2.37 9.48
C ILE A 86 -6.77 -1.96 9.87
N PRO A 87 -5.86 -1.73 8.91
CA PRO A 87 -4.47 -1.41 9.22
C PRO A 87 -4.36 -0.02 9.84
N ASN A 88 -3.63 0.07 10.95
CA ASN A 88 -3.20 1.34 11.49
C ASN A 88 -1.85 1.75 10.88
N ILE A 89 -1.36 2.94 11.23
CA ILE A 89 -0.12 3.48 10.64
C ILE A 89 1.12 2.61 10.89
N LEU A 90 1.23 1.90 12.02
CA LEU A 90 2.34 0.98 12.29
C LEU A 90 2.27 -0.27 11.41
N ASP A 91 1.07 -0.77 11.15
CA ASP A 91 0.86 -1.89 10.24
C ASP A 91 1.29 -1.50 8.83
N LEU A 92 0.85 -0.33 8.36
CA LEU A 92 1.20 0.24 7.05
C LEU A 92 2.71 0.43 6.91
N MET A 93 3.39 0.99 7.93
CA MET A 93 4.85 1.12 7.94
C MET A 93 5.55 -0.24 7.87
N THR A 94 5.08 -1.22 8.64
CA THR A 94 5.68 -2.55 8.70
C THR A 94 5.56 -3.28 7.37
N MET A 95 4.37 -3.24 6.75
CA MET A 95 4.12 -3.79 5.41
C MET A 95 5.02 -3.12 4.38
N ALA A 96 5.01 -1.78 4.30
CA ALA A 96 5.80 -1.04 3.32
C ALA A 96 7.29 -1.39 3.38
N VAL A 97 7.88 -1.44 4.58
CA VAL A 97 9.30 -1.81 4.76
C VAL A 97 9.59 -3.23 4.27
N ARG A 98 8.71 -4.19 4.56
CA ARG A 98 8.87 -5.59 4.11
C ARG A 98 8.77 -5.70 2.59
N CYS A 99 7.84 -4.99 1.96
CA CYS A 99 7.70 -4.96 0.51
C CYS A 99 8.92 -4.34 -0.18
N ILE A 100 9.46 -3.25 0.38
CA ILE A 100 10.69 -2.61 -0.11
C ILE A 100 11.87 -3.59 -0.01
N GLN A 101 12.06 -4.24 1.14
CA GLN A 101 13.13 -5.25 1.31
C GLN A 101 13.00 -6.40 0.30
N SER A 102 11.79 -6.91 0.11
CA SER A 102 11.51 -8.00 -0.84
C SER A 102 11.81 -7.60 -2.29
N ALA A 103 11.51 -6.34 -2.66
CA ALA A 103 11.83 -5.80 -3.97
C ALA A 103 13.36 -5.71 -4.21
N CYS A 104 14.13 -5.37 -3.16
CA CYS A 104 15.59 -5.34 -3.24
C CYS A 104 16.21 -6.73 -3.43
N GLU A 105 15.74 -7.74 -2.70
CA GLU A 105 16.29 -9.11 -2.78
C GLU A 105 16.15 -9.73 -4.19
N LEU A 106 15.07 -9.42 -4.89
CA LEU A 106 14.81 -9.90 -6.25
C LEU A 106 15.72 -9.30 -7.32
N THR A 107 16.33 -8.13 -7.05
CA THR A 107 17.25 -7.45 -7.98
C THR A 107 18.72 -7.91 -7.85
N CYS A 108 19.06 -8.68 -6.81
CA CYS A 108 20.42 -9.15 -6.56
C CYS A 108 20.78 -10.51 -7.21
N HIS A 109 19.90 -11.05 -8.06
CA HIS A 109 20.10 -12.32 -8.76
C HIS A 109 20.18 -12.18 -10.29
#